data_AF-A0A7X7EB11-F1
#
_entry.id   AF-A0A7X7EB11-F1
#
_cell.length_a   1.000
_cell.length_b   1.000
_cell.length_c   1.000
_cell.angle_alpha   90.00
_cell.angle_beta   90.00
_cell.angle_gamma   90.00
#
_symmetry.space_group_name_H-M   'P 1'
#
loop_
_entity.id
_entity.type
_entity.pdbx_description
1 polymer ?
#
loop_
_entity_poly.entity_id
_entity_poly.type
_entity_poly.pdbx_seq_one_letter_code
_entity_poly.pdbx_strand_id
1 'polypeptide(L)'
;MDENTPALALAVDAKHSLAVYAYSYHMDMRLTISLENDDSVFSSVHIQPVYCPFTGRRVGKNDQDVQSLMQGLSLKGANGKLLHHCCRLDGSHLILQLGEQKASLFLPYDMLTGKKH
;
A
#
# COMPACT_ATOMS: atom_id res chain seq x y z
N MET A 1 4.56 -13.43 8.27
CA MET A 1 3.60 -12.36 8.60
C MET A 1 2.24 -13.03 8.57
N ASP A 2 1.42 -12.84 9.60
CA ASP A 2 0.02 -13.25 9.53
C ASP A 2 -0.63 -12.42 8.42
N GLU A 3 -1.27 -13.07 7.45
CA GLU A 3 -1.87 -12.39 6.28
C GLU A 3 -2.97 -11.40 6.68
N ASN A 4 -3.48 -11.54 7.91
CA ASN A 4 -4.53 -10.68 8.48
C ASN A 4 -3.98 -9.47 9.24
N THR A 5 -2.67 -9.36 9.44
CA THR A 5 -2.08 -8.18 10.10
C THR A 5 -1.58 -7.18 9.06
N PRO A 6 -2.06 -5.92 9.09
CA PRO A 6 -1.57 -4.90 8.17
C PRO A 6 -0.09 -4.61 8.43
N ALA A 7 0.68 -4.49 7.34
CA ALA A 7 2.07 -4.07 7.37
C ALA A 7 2.22 -2.58 7.72
N LEU A 8 1.19 -1.79 7.42
CA LEU A 8 1.09 -0.38 7.77
C LEU A 8 -0.39 -0.01 7.91
N ALA A 9 -0.74 0.78 8.93
CA ALA A 9 -2.10 1.26 9.11
C ALA A 9 -2.11 2.70 9.62
N LEU A 10 -3.16 3.43 9.28
CA LEU A 10 -3.45 4.79 9.72
C LEU A 10 -4.94 4.91 10.03
N ALA A 11 -5.29 5.32 11.24
CA ALA A 11 -6.67 5.57 11.59
C ALA A 11 -7.21 6.76 10.77
N VAL A 12 -8.39 6.59 10.18
CA VAL A 12 -9.08 7.65 9.43
C VAL A 12 -10.09 8.36 10.32
N ASP A 13 -10.82 7.58 11.10
CA ASP A 13 -11.70 8.05 12.18
C ASP A 13 -11.81 6.97 13.26
N ALA A 14 -12.80 7.09 14.16
CA ALA A 14 -12.99 6.15 15.27
C ALA A 14 -13.37 4.71 14.82
N LYS A 15 -13.82 4.51 13.58
CA LYS A 15 -14.28 3.22 13.05
C LYS A 15 -13.54 2.77 11.79
N HIS A 16 -12.90 3.67 11.08
CA HIS A 16 -12.27 3.37 9.80
C HIS A 16 -10.75 3.51 9.86
N SER A 17 -10.07 2.65 9.13
CA SER A 17 -8.62 2.69 8.95
C SER A 17 -8.24 2.56 7.49
N LEU A 18 -7.15 3.22 7.14
CA LEU A 18 -6.43 3.01 5.90
C LEU A 18 -5.31 2.02 6.21
N ALA A 19 -5.27 0.90 5.49
CA ALA A 19 -4.37 -0.20 5.77
C ALA A 19 -3.60 -0.61 4.51
N VAL A 20 -2.38 -1.09 4.70
CA VAL A 20 -1.58 -1.78 3.70
C VAL A 20 -1.31 -3.18 4.19
N TYR A 21 -1.74 -4.15 3.39
CA TYR A 21 -1.42 -5.56 3.57
C TYR A 21 -0.34 -5.97 2.58
N ALA A 22 0.61 -6.77 3.05
CA ALA A 22 1.65 -7.36 2.22
C ALA A 22 1.59 -8.87 2.36
N TYR A 23 1.25 -9.56 1.28
CA TYR A 23 1.16 -11.02 1.28
C TYR A 23 1.81 -11.61 0.03
N SER A 24 2.35 -12.81 0.22
CA SER A 24 2.94 -13.62 -0.83
C SER A 24 1.94 -14.68 -1.27
N TYR A 25 1.49 -14.64 -2.52
CA TYR A 25 0.55 -15.62 -3.07
C TYR A 25 1.21 -16.36 -4.24
N HIS A 26 1.44 -17.67 -4.11
CA HIS A 26 2.03 -18.53 -5.16
C HIS A 26 3.21 -17.92 -5.93
N MET A 27 4.22 -17.42 -5.21
CA MET A 27 5.42 -16.73 -5.73
C MET A 27 5.23 -15.29 -6.23
N ASP A 28 4.00 -14.81 -6.33
CA ASP A 28 3.71 -13.40 -6.52
C ASP A 28 3.66 -12.69 -5.16
N MET A 29 4.04 -11.41 -5.15
CA MET A 29 3.83 -10.53 -4.01
C MET A 29 2.85 -9.45 -4.40
N ARG A 30 1.90 -9.15 -3.51
CA ARG A 30 0.93 -8.07 -3.71
C ARG A 30 0.89 -7.18 -2.48
N LEU A 31 0.76 -5.89 -2.72
CA LEU A 31 0.35 -4.92 -1.73
C LEU A 31 -1.13 -4.60 -1.93
N THR A 32 -1.92 -4.71 -0.89
CA THR A 32 -3.33 -4.28 -0.91
C THR A 32 -3.47 -3.08 -0.02
N ILE A 33 -3.88 -1.96 -0.61
CA ILE A 33 -4.21 -0.75 0.10
C ILE A 33 -5.72 -0.72 0.23
N SER A 34 -6.25 -0.70 1.44
CA SER A 34 -7.69 -0.72 1.71
C SER A 34 -8.10 0.38 2.68
N LEU A 35 -9.29 0.92 2.44
CA LEU A 35 -10.06 1.66 3.43
C LEU A 35 -11.13 0.71 3.96
N GLU A 36 -11.09 0.46 5.25
CA GLU A 36 -11.88 -0.60 5.89
C GLU A 36 -12.26 -0.23 7.33
N ASN A 37 -13.19 -1.00 7.89
CA ASN A 37 -13.48 -1.08 9.31
C ASN A 37 -13.43 -2.55 9.76
N ASP A 38 -13.76 -2.80 11.02
CA ASP A 38 -13.72 -4.16 11.61
C ASP A 38 -14.61 -5.18 10.86
N ASP A 39 -15.64 -4.72 10.14
CA ASP A 39 -16.65 -5.58 9.51
C ASP A 39 -16.52 -5.68 7.98
N SER A 40 -15.89 -4.71 7.31
CA SER A 40 -16.00 -4.54 5.85
C SER A 40 -14.90 -3.67 5.22
N VAL A 41 -14.59 -3.99 3.96
CA VAL A 41 -13.72 -3.17 3.08
C VAL A 41 -14.58 -2.29 2.18
N PHE A 42 -14.38 -0.97 2.26
CA PHE A 42 -15.14 0.02 1.47
C PHE A 42 -14.53 0.27 0.09
N SER A 43 -13.20 0.31 0.04
CA SER A 43 -12.45 0.57 -1.18
C SER A 43 -11.07 -0.04 -1.03
N SER A 44 -10.58 -0.67 -2.10
CA SER A 44 -9.23 -1.22 -2.12
C SER A 44 -8.59 -1.09 -3.49
N VAL A 45 -7.26 -1.09 -3.50
CA VAL A 45 -6.43 -1.16 -4.69
C VAL A 45 -5.34 -2.20 -4.43
N HIS A 46 -5.09 -3.04 -5.43
CA HIS A 46 -4.01 -4.00 -5.42
C HIS A 46 -2.86 -3.47 -6.26
N ILE A 47 -1.65 -3.54 -5.72
CA ILE A 47 -0.41 -3.14 -6.37
C ILE A 47 0.45 -4.38 -6.51
N GLN A 48 0.77 -4.73 -7.75
CA GLN A 48 1.77 -5.74 -8.06
C GLN A 48 3.11 -5.05 -8.38
N PRO A 49 4.11 -5.10 -7.48
CA PRO A 49 5.39 -4.49 -7.77
C PRO A 49 6.18 -5.29 -8.81
N VAL A 50 7.14 -4.65 -9.50
CA VAL A 50 8.07 -5.37 -10.39
C VAL A 50 9.01 -6.23 -9.56
N TYR A 51 9.53 -5.69 -8.47
CA TYR A 51 10.39 -6.36 -7.51
C TYR A 51 9.77 -6.32 -6.10
N CYS A 52 9.88 -7.43 -5.39
CA CYS A 52 9.39 -7.54 -4.02
C CYS A 52 10.15 -6.57 -3.11
N PRO A 53 9.47 -5.62 -2.44
CA PRO A 53 10.11 -4.58 -1.64
C PRO A 53 10.82 -5.12 -0.39
N PHE A 54 10.59 -6.37 -0.02
CA PHE A 54 11.18 -7.02 1.15
C PHE A 54 12.36 -7.94 0.82
N THR A 55 12.46 -8.42 -0.42
CA THR A 55 13.47 -9.44 -0.80
C THR A 55 14.29 -9.07 -2.04
N GLY A 56 13.87 -8.05 -2.80
CA GLY A 56 14.50 -7.69 -4.08
C GLY A 56 14.28 -8.68 -5.22
N ARG A 57 13.51 -9.76 -5.00
CA ARG A 57 13.18 -10.74 -6.07
C ARG A 57 12.19 -10.14 -7.06
N ARG A 58 12.37 -10.43 -8.35
CA ARG A 58 11.40 -10.02 -9.38
C ARG A 58 10.10 -10.82 -9.23
N VAL A 59 8.97 -10.12 -9.18
CA VAL A 59 7.61 -10.67 -8.97
C VAL A 59 6.56 -10.09 -9.94
N GLY A 60 6.90 -9.03 -10.68
CA GLY A 60 6.01 -8.39 -11.65
C GLY A 60 6.66 -8.20 -13.02
N LYS A 61 5.81 -7.88 -14.00
CA LYS A 61 6.22 -7.71 -15.41
C LYS A 61 6.18 -6.26 -15.88
N ASN A 62 5.25 -5.47 -15.37
CA ASN A 62 5.08 -4.05 -15.69
C ASN A 62 5.25 -3.20 -14.42
N ASP A 63 5.57 -1.92 -14.61
CA ASP A 63 5.76 -0.97 -13.52
C ASP A 63 4.54 -0.07 -13.29
N GLN A 64 3.45 -0.25 -14.01
CA GLN A 64 2.32 0.67 -14.02
C GLN A 64 1.70 0.87 -12.62
N ASP A 65 1.57 -0.20 -11.84
CA ASP A 65 1.09 -0.13 -10.47
C ASP A 65 2.05 0.65 -9.56
N VAL A 66 3.35 0.42 -9.72
CA VAL A 66 4.39 1.13 -8.94
C VAL A 66 4.44 2.61 -9.31
N GLN A 67 4.32 2.93 -10.61
CA GLN A 67 4.21 4.32 -11.09
C GLN A 67 2.97 5.01 -10.53
N SER A 68 1.82 4.32 -10.52
CA SER A 68 0.58 4.83 -9.92
C SER A 68 0.75 5.09 -8.42
N LEU A 69 1.46 4.20 -7.73
CA LEU A 69 1.78 4.36 -6.32
C LEU A 69 2.73 5.54 -6.07
N MET A 70 3.70 5.79 -6.94
CA MET A 70 4.58 6.97 -6.85
C MET A 70 3.83 8.28 -7.11
N GLN A 71 2.83 8.27 -7.99
CA GLN A 71 1.94 9.42 -8.24
C GLN A 71 0.96 9.67 -7.08
N GLY A 72 0.76 8.67 -6.23
CA GLY A 72 -0.14 8.71 -5.08
C GLY A 72 -1.54 8.25 -5.43
N LEU A 73 -1.96 7.16 -4.79
CA LEU A 73 -3.27 6.54 -4.94
C LEU A 73 -4.33 7.30 -4.16
N SER A 74 -5.56 7.27 -4.68
CA SER A 74 -6.72 7.83 -4.00
C SER A 74 -7.80 6.76 -3.84
N LEU A 75 -8.40 6.66 -2.66
CA LEU A 75 -9.45 5.69 -2.36
C LEU A 75 -10.77 6.37 -2.05
N LYS A 76 -11.87 5.71 -2.40
CA LYS A 76 -13.21 6.24 -2.11
C LYS A 76 -13.60 5.92 -0.67
N GLY A 77 -13.92 6.97 0.08
CA GLY A 77 -14.42 6.94 1.44
C GLY A 77 -15.78 6.27 1.58
N ALA A 78 -16.10 5.80 2.79
CA ALA A 78 -17.43 5.28 3.14
C ALA A 78 -18.55 6.32 2.94
N ASN A 79 -18.25 7.60 3.12
CA ASN A 79 -19.16 8.72 2.86
C ASN A 79 -19.24 9.12 1.36
N GLY A 80 -18.61 8.35 0.47
CA GLY A 80 -18.53 8.61 -0.96
C GLY A 80 -17.51 9.66 -1.39
N LYS A 81 -16.84 10.35 -0.45
CA LYS A 81 -15.79 11.34 -0.74
C LYS A 81 -14.48 10.65 -1.06
N LEU A 82 -13.69 11.22 -1.97
CA LEU A 82 -12.39 10.67 -2.35
C LEU A 82 -11.31 11.13 -1.36
N LEU A 83 -10.54 10.17 -0.83
CA LEU A 83 -9.32 10.41 -0.06
C LEU A 83 -8.17 10.56 -1.04
N HIS A 84 -7.81 11.80 -1.35
CA HIS A 84 -6.79 12.10 -2.35
C HIS A 84 -5.38 11.77 -1.85
N HIS A 85 -4.58 11.12 -2.69
CA HIS A 85 -3.17 10.77 -2.42
C HIS A 85 -2.96 10.12 -1.04
N CYS A 86 -3.91 9.26 -0.64
CA CYS A 86 -3.93 8.66 0.69
C CYS A 86 -2.84 7.60 0.88
N CYS A 87 -2.30 7.05 -0.20
CA CYS A 87 -1.16 6.15 -0.17
C CYS A 87 -0.18 6.49 -1.29
N ARG A 88 1.11 6.62 -0.97
CA ARG A 88 2.14 6.87 -1.98
C ARG A 88 3.48 6.22 -1.65
N LEU A 89 4.26 5.91 -2.68
CA LEU A 89 5.67 5.55 -2.54
C LEU A 89 6.53 6.82 -2.67
N ASP A 90 7.34 7.10 -1.66
CA ASP A 90 8.25 8.24 -1.62
C ASP A 90 9.66 7.72 -1.28
N GLY A 91 10.49 7.56 -2.33
CA GLY A 91 11.77 6.88 -2.21
C GLY A 91 11.61 5.45 -1.69
N SER A 92 12.24 5.15 -0.56
CA SER A 92 12.18 3.85 0.11
C SER A 92 11.02 3.72 1.11
N HIS A 93 10.11 4.71 1.19
CA HIS A 93 9.02 4.71 2.16
C HIS A 93 7.67 4.58 1.48
N LEU A 94 6.87 3.62 1.94
CA LEU A 94 5.44 3.58 1.67
C LEU A 94 4.73 4.43 2.73
N ILE A 95 4.01 5.46 2.30
CA ILE A 95 3.38 6.44 3.18
C ILE A 95 1.87 6.36 3.03
N LEU A 96 1.18 6.19 4.16
CA LEU A 96 -0.24 6.49 4.30
C LEU A 96 -0.39 7.92 4.81
N GLN A 97 -1.32 8.69 4.25
CA GLN A 97 -1.56 10.08 4.64
C GLN A 97 -3.06 10.42 4.68
N LEU A 98 -3.46 11.13 5.74
CA LEU A 98 -4.76 11.76 5.87
C LEU A 98 -4.61 13.15 6.48
N GLY A 99 -4.81 14.19 5.68
CA GLY A 99 -4.52 15.57 6.11
C GLY A 99 -3.05 15.71 6.53
N GLU A 100 -2.83 16.08 7.80
CA GLU A 100 -1.50 16.18 8.40
C GLU A 100 -0.99 14.87 9.01
N GLN A 101 -1.88 13.90 9.24
CA GLN A 101 -1.51 12.61 9.83
C GLN A 101 -0.83 11.73 8.78
N LYS A 102 0.25 11.06 9.19
CA LYS A 102 1.02 10.17 8.34
C LYS A 102 1.48 8.94 9.10
N ALA A 103 1.49 7.81 8.41
CA ALA A 103 2.18 6.60 8.83
C ALA A 103 3.11 6.17 7.69
N SER A 104 4.30 5.66 8.00
CA SER A 104 5.26 5.24 6.99
C SER A 104 5.87 3.89 7.29
N LEU A 105 6.06 3.08 6.25
CA LEU A 105 6.79 1.82 6.28
C LEU A 105 8.04 1.94 5.42
N PHE A 106 9.20 1.65 6.00
CA PHE A 106 10.45 1.54 5.26
C PHE A 106 10.47 0.23 4.47
N LEU A 107 10.77 0.34 3.17
CA LEU A 107 10.93 -0.77 2.24
C LEU A 107 12.43 -0.91 1.93
N PRO A 108 13.06 -2.05 2.26
CA PRO A 108 14.50 -2.22 2.06
C PRO A 108 14.93 -2.36 0.60
N TYR A 109 14.01 -2.68 -0.32
CA TYR A 109 14.30 -2.83 -1.74
C TYR A 109 13.36 -2.00 -2.60
N ASP A 110 13.92 -1.44 -3.67
CA ASP A 110 13.22 -0.64 -4.66
C ASP A 110 12.29 -1.52 -5.53
N MET A 111 11.02 -1.12 -5.63
CA MET A 111 9.99 -1.92 -6.32
C MET A 111 10.08 -1.89 -7.84
N LEU A 112 10.88 -0.98 -8.42
CA LEU A 112 11.12 -0.86 -9.87
C LEU A 112 12.40 -1.58 -10.31
N THR A 113 13.43 -1.56 -9.48
CA THR A 113 14.79 -2.00 -9.84
C THR A 113 15.29 -3.20 -9.06
N GLY A 114 14.69 -3.51 -7.90
CA GLY A 114 15.14 -4.57 -6.99
C GLY A 114 16.42 -4.24 -6.23
N LYS A 115 16.95 -3.01 -6.36
CA LYS A 115 18.15 -2.57 -5.62
C LYS A 115 17.81 -2.36 -4.16
N LYS A 116 18.74 -2.72 -3.29
CA LYS A 116 18.65 -2.43 -1.85
C LYS A 116 18.89 -0.93 -1.63
N HIS A 117 18.08 -0.31 -0.77
CA HIS A 117 18.27 1.08 -0.32
C HIS A 117 19.34 1.19 0.76
#